data_AF-A0A5R2MV85-F1
#
_entry.id   AF-A0A5R2MV85-F1
#
_cell.length_a   1.000
_cell.length_b   1.000
_cell.length_c   1.000
_cell.angle_alpha   90.00
_cell.angle_beta   90.00
_cell.angle_gamma   90.00
#
_symmetry.space_group_name_H-M   'P 1'
#
loop_
_entity.id
_entity.type
_entity.pdbx_description
1 polymer ?
#
loop_
_entity_poly.entity_id
_entity_poly.type
_entity_poly.pdbx_seq_one_letter_code
_entity_poly.pdbx_strand_id
1 'polypeptide(L)'
;LPLAFLVAAFVGLIIERGVIRFLYGRPLETLLATWGVSLILQQAVRSIFGPTNQEVGNPSWMSGSFDVGQLAITWNRLWILVFALTVFGMLLYVMKRTPWGLQMR
;
A
#
# COMPACT_ATOMS: atom_id res chain seq x y z
N LEU A 1 -5.78 6.82 7.33
CA LEU A 1 -4.60 6.62 6.43
C LEU A 1 -3.82 5.34 6.73
N PRO A 2 -3.28 5.10 7.94
CA PRO A 2 -2.42 3.93 8.22
C PRO A 2 -3.10 2.59 7.94
N LEU A 3 -4.39 2.49 8.28
CA LEU A 3 -5.22 1.32 8.00
C LEU A 3 -5.30 1.01 6.49
N ALA A 4 -5.35 2.02 5.63
CA ALA A 4 -5.45 1.83 4.18
C ALA A 4 -4.18 1.17 3.61
N PHE A 5 -3.00 1.53 4.14
CA PHE A 5 -1.75 0.87 3.75
C PHE A 5 -1.67 -0.57 4.24
N LEU A 6 -2.13 -0.86 5.46
CA LEU A 6 -2.19 -2.23 5.97
C LEU A 6 -3.13 -3.10 5.13
N VAL A 7 -4.30 -2.57 4.77
CA VAL A 7 -5.25 -3.27 3.89
C VAL A 7 -4.67 -3.47 2.50
N ALA A 8 -4.05 -2.46 1.90
CA ALA A 8 -3.40 -2.59 0.59
C ALA A 8 -2.27 -3.63 0.62
N ALA A 9 -1.43 -3.63 1.65
CA ALA A 9 -0.37 -4.61 1.83
C ALA A 9 -0.93 -6.03 2.00
N PHE A 10 -2.02 -6.19 2.76
CA PHE A 10 -2.68 -7.47 2.96
C PHE A 10 -3.29 -8.02 1.65
N VAL A 11 -3.97 -7.17 0.88
CA VAL A 11 -4.52 -7.53 -0.44
C VAL A 11 -3.40 -7.94 -1.40
N GLY A 12 -2.30 -7.17 -1.44
CA GLY A 12 -1.14 -7.52 -2.25
C GLY A 12 -0.55 -8.89 -1.90
N LEU A 13 -0.42 -9.18 -0.60
CA LEU A 13 0.09 -10.45 -0.09
C LEU A 13 -0.82 -11.64 -0.42
N ILE A 14 -2.15 -11.45 -0.44
CA ILE A 14 -3.10 -12.45 -0.90
C ILE A 14 -2.92 -12.73 -2.39
N ILE A 15 -2.82 -11.68 -3.22
CA ILE A 15 -2.64 -11.83 -4.68
C ILE A 15 -1.32 -12.54 -4.99
N GLU A 16 -0.25 -12.18 -4.28
CA GLU A 16 1.06 -12.79 -4.45
C GLU A 16 1.04 -14.29 -4.12
N ARG A 17 0.48 -14.66 -2.96
CA ARG A 17 0.39 -16.06 -2.54
C ARG A 17 -0.62 -16.87 -3.35
N GLY A 18 -1.72 -16.27 -3.77
CA GLY A 18 -2.84 -16.96 -4.42
C GLY A 18 -2.70 -17.10 -5.93
N VAL A 19 -2.12 -16.09 -6.60
CA VAL A 19 -2.02 -16.05 -8.07
C VAL A 19 -0.57 -16.10 -8.51
N ILE A 20 0.23 -15.09 -8.13
CA ILE A 20 1.57 -14.89 -8.70
C ILE A 20 2.48 -16.08 -8.41
N ARG A 21 2.43 -16.64 -7.19
CA ARG A 21 3.23 -17.80 -6.79
C ARG A 21 3.05 -19.02 -7.70
N PHE A 22 1.84 -19.25 -8.21
CA PHE A 22 1.51 -20.41 -9.05
C PHE A 22 1.93 -20.25 -10.52
N LEU A 23 2.14 -19.01 -10.97
CA LEU A 23 2.48 -18.71 -12.36
C LEU A 23 3.97 -18.41 -12.58
N TYR A 24 4.80 -18.52 -11.52
CA TYR A 24 6.25 -18.40 -11.66
C TYR A 24 6.81 -19.44 -12.65
N GLY A 25 7.59 -18.95 -13.62
CA GLY A 25 8.19 -19.77 -14.69
C GLY A 25 7.54 -19.62 -16.07
N ARG A 26 6.42 -18.89 -16.18
CA ARG A 26 5.72 -18.65 -17.45
C ARG A 26 5.42 -17.17 -17.66
N PRO A 27 6.35 -16.38 -18.22
CA PRO A 27 6.29 -14.91 -18.22
C PRO A 27 5.04 -14.34 -18.92
N LEU A 28 4.54 -14.99 -19.98
CA LEU A 28 3.32 -14.59 -20.67
C LEU A 28 2.06 -14.78 -19.81
N GLU A 29 1.98 -15.90 -19.07
CA GLU A 29 0.82 -16.21 -18.22
C GLU A 29 0.73 -15.25 -17.04
N THR A 30 1.88 -14.91 -16.42
CA THR A 30 1.95 -13.92 -15.33
C THR A 30 1.52 -12.53 -15.78
N LEU A 31 1.90 -12.11 -16.99
CA LEU A 31 1.45 -10.83 -17.55
C LEU A 31 -0.07 -10.80 -17.74
N LEU A 32 -0.66 -11.85 -18.30
CA LEU A 32 -2.11 -11.95 -18.48
C LEU A 32 -2.85 -11.99 -17.13
N ALA A 33 -2.32 -12.71 -16.15
CA ALA A 33 -2.91 -12.80 -14.83
C ALA A 33 -2.89 -11.46 -14.08
N THR A 34 -1.76 -10.73 -14.10
CA THR A 34 -1.67 -9.41 -13.46
C THR A 34 -2.58 -8.38 -14.13
N TRP A 35 -2.75 -8.47 -15.45
CA TRP A 35 -3.72 -7.65 -16.18
C TRP A 35 -5.16 -7.97 -15.76
N GLY A 36 -5.54 -9.26 -15.74
CA GLY A 36 -6.87 -9.71 -15.32
C GLY A 36 -7.20 -9.36 -13.87
N VAL A 37 -6.26 -9.54 -12.96
CA VAL A 37 -6.41 -9.13 -11.54
C VAL A 37 -6.63 -7.63 -11.44
N SER A 38 -5.89 -6.82 -12.20
CA SER A 38 -6.07 -5.36 -12.21
C SER A 38 -7.49 -4.97 -12.67
N LEU A 39 -8.04 -5.63 -13.70
CA LEU A 39 -9.41 -5.40 -14.14
C LEU A 39 -10.45 -5.77 -13.07
N ILE A 40 -10.31 -6.93 -12.43
CA ILE A 40 -11.22 -7.37 -11.38
C ILE A 40 -11.19 -6.39 -10.21
N LEU A 41 -10.01 -5.94 -9.80
CA LEU A 41 -9.84 -4.96 -8.73
C LEU A 41 -10.49 -3.62 -9.10
N GLN A 42 -10.26 -3.12 -10.31
CA GLN A 42 -10.88 -1.88 -10.78
C GLN A 42 -12.40 -1.99 -10.82
N GLN A 43 -12.94 -3.12 -11.29
CA GLN A 43 -14.37 -3.37 -11.32
C GLN A 43 -14.97 -3.49 -9.91
N ALA A 44 -14.28 -4.17 -8.99
CA ALA A 44 -14.69 -4.29 -7.61
C ALA A 44 -14.73 -2.92 -6.91
N VAL A 45 -13.71 -2.08 -7.12
CA VAL A 45 -13.68 -0.71 -6.59
C VAL A 45 -14.85 0.11 -7.15
N ARG A 46 -15.08 0.07 -8.47
CA ARG A 46 -16.21 0.76 -9.11
C ARG A 46 -17.56 0.29 -8.58
N SER A 47 -17.70 -1.01 -8.28
CA SER A 47 -18.93 -1.59 -7.75
C SER A 47 -19.19 -1.23 -6.28
N ILE A 48 -18.15 -1.12 -5.47
CA ILE A 48 -18.28 -0.89 -4.02
C ILE A 48 -18.36 0.61 -3.70
N PHE A 49 -17.53 1.43 -4.33
CA PHE A 49 -17.40 2.85 -4.00
C PHE A 49 -18.14 3.79 -4.96
N GLY A 50 -18.64 3.26 -6.07
CA GLY A 50 -19.23 4.03 -7.16
C GLY A 50 -18.18 4.63 -8.10
N PRO A 51 -18.59 5.12 -9.29
CA PRO A 51 -17.69 5.72 -10.27
C PRO A 51 -17.28 7.16 -9.94
N THR A 52 -17.87 7.76 -8.91
CA THR A 52 -17.57 9.11 -8.46
C THR A 52 -16.32 9.12 -7.58
N ASN A 53 -15.37 10.01 -7.87
CA ASN A 53 -14.22 10.27 -7.01
C ASN A 53 -14.72 10.70 -5.63
N GLN A 54 -14.68 9.80 -4.66
CA GLN A 54 -14.95 10.15 -3.28
C GLN A 54 -13.76 10.94 -2.74
N GLU A 55 -13.96 12.23 -2.47
CA GLU A 55 -13.02 12.98 -1.66
C GLU A 55 -12.89 12.28 -0.31
N VAL A 56 -11.68 11.81 -0.01
CA VAL A 56 -11.33 11.30 1.32
C VAL A 56 -11.34 12.51 2.25
N GLY A 57 -12.54 12.89 2.71
CA GLY A 57 -12.73 13.96 3.67
C GLY A 57 -11.86 13.68 4.89
N ASN A 58 -10.94 14.60 5.17
CA ASN A 58 -10.08 14.50 6.33
C ASN A 58 -10.96 14.47 7.60
N PRO A 59 -10.89 13.41 8.41
CA PRO A 59 -11.65 13.37 9.64
C PRO A 59 -11.12 14.48 10.57
N SER A 60 -11.99 15.00 11.44
CA SER A 60 -11.76 16.21 12.26
C SER A 60 -10.50 16.20 13.14
N TRP A 61 -9.88 15.03 13.33
CA TRP A 61 -8.63 14.81 14.07
C TRP A 61 -7.35 14.82 13.21
N MET A 62 -7.48 14.86 11.88
CA MET A 62 -6.40 15.07 10.89
C MET A 62 -6.52 16.42 10.16
N SER A 63 -7.63 17.12 10.32
CA SER A 63 -7.87 18.47 9.79
C SER A 63 -7.29 19.57 10.70
N GLY A 64 -6.03 19.40 11.10
CA GLY A 64 -5.25 20.39 11.82
C GLY A 64 -3.98 20.72 11.05
N SER A 65 -3.66 22.00 10.92
CA SER A 65 -2.35 22.49 10.49
C SER A 65 -1.69 23.15 11.69
N PHE A 66 -0.42 22.83 11.92
CA PHE A 66 0.39 23.59 12.86
C PHE A 66 1.20 24.58 12.04
N ASP A 67 0.95 25.88 12.22
CA ASP A 67 1.75 26.93 11.60
C ASP A 67 3.06 27.10 12.38
N VAL A 68 4.17 26.69 11.77
CA VAL A 68 5.51 27.00 12.27
C VAL A 68 6.06 28.12 11.41
N GLY A 69 5.92 29.37 11.89
CA GLY A 69 6.29 30.56 11.10
C GLY A 69 5.30 30.82 9.96
N GLN A 70 5.78 30.84 8.70
CA GLN A 70 4.95 30.98 7.48
C GLN A 70 4.62 29.62 6.81
N LEU A 71 4.95 28.51 7.46
CA LEU A 71 4.79 27.16 6.92
C LEU A 71 3.69 26.42 7.68
N ALA A 72 2.53 26.27 7.03
CA ALA A 72 1.44 25.43 7.49
C ALA A 72 1.77 23.95 7.28
N ILE A 73 2.26 23.28 8.33
CA ILE A 73 2.49 21.83 8.28
C ILE A 73 1.17 21.12 8.61
N THR A 74 0.54 20.56 7.58
CA THR A 74 -0.67 19.74 7.72
C THR A 74 -0.35 18.44 8.44
N TRP A 75 -1.13 18.08 9.46
CA TRP A 75 -0.96 16.85 10.26
C TRP A 75 -0.86 15.57 9.40
N ASN A 76 -1.56 15.55 8.25
CA ASN A 76 -1.45 14.48 7.25
C ASN A 76 -0.01 14.18 6.83
N ARG A 77 0.81 15.21 6.61
CA ARG A 77 2.18 15.06 6.11
C ARG A 77 3.09 14.43 7.16
N LEU A 78 2.92 14.81 8.43
CA LEU A 78 3.66 14.23 9.55
C LEU A 78 3.31 12.74 9.74
N TRP A 79 2.03 12.37 9.64
CA TRP A 79 1.63 10.98 9.76
C TRP A 79 2.13 10.10 8.61
N ILE A 80 2.11 10.61 7.38
CA ILE A 80 2.70 9.92 6.22
C ILE A 80 4.20 9.71 6.46
N LEU A 81 4.91 10.72 6.97
CA LEU A 81 6.35 10.65 7.23
C LEU A 81 6.70 9.62 8.32
N VAL A 82 5.96 9.62 9.44
CA VAL A 82 6.13 8.62 10.52
C VAL A 82 5.81 7.22 10.01
N PHE A 83 4.73 7.06 9.24
CA PHE A 83 4.36 5.79 8.65
C PHE A 83 5.44 5.26 7.70
N ALA A 84 5.95 6.12 6.80
CA ALA A 84 7.03 5.77 5.88
C ALA A 84 8.31 5.34 6.63
N LEU A 85 8.70 6.07 7.69
CA LEU A 85 9.84 5.69 8.54
C LEU A 85 9.64 4.34 9.23
N THR A 86 8.42 4.07 9.71
CA THR A 86 8.08 2.80 10.37
C THR A 86 8.17 1.64 9.40
N VAL A 87 7.60 1.77 8.20
CA VAL A 87 7.66 0.74 7.15
C VAL A 87 9.11 0.53 6.69
N PHE A 88 9.86 1.61 6.49
CA PHE A 88 11.27 1.53 6.14
C PHE A 88 12.09 0.80 7.21
N GLY A 89 11.87 1.13 8.48
CA GLY A 89 12.47 0.43 9.62
C GLY A 89 12.08 -1.05 9.68
N MET A 90 10.81 -1.37 9.43
CA MET A 90 10.31 -2.75 9.38
C MET A 90 10.95 -3.53 8.22
N LEU A 91 11.06 -2.94 7.03
CA LEU A 91 11.73 -3.56 5.88
C LEU A 91 13.21 -3.80 6.15
N LEU A 92 13.92 -2.81 6.71
CA LEU A 92 15.31 -2.98 7.12
C LEU A 92 15.47 -4.07 8.17
N TYR A 93 14.55 -4.14 9.14
CA TYR A 93 14.55 -5.16 10.17
C TYR A 93 14.33 -6.55 9.57
N VAL A 94 13.31 -6.71 8.72
CA VAL A 94 13.03 -7.96 8.01
C VAL A 94 14.24 -8.37 7.18
N MET A 95 14.82 -7.47 6.39
CA MET A 95 15.97 -7.77 5.54
C MET A 95 17.23 -8.14 6.35
N LYS A 96 17.45 -7.53 7.52
CA LYS A 96 18.62 -7.81 8.37
C LYS A 96 18.44 -8.99 9.34
N ARG A 97 17.21 -9.35 9.71
CA ARG A 97 16.93 -10.38 10.75
C ARG A 97 16.23 -11.63 10.23
N THR A 98 15.63 -11.61 9.03
CA THR A 98 14.98 -12.82 8.48
C THR A 98 15.90 -13.57 7.50
N PRO A 99 15.85 -14.91 7.49
CA PRO A 99 16.72 -15.75 6.65
C PRO A 99 16.56 -15.54 5.14
N TRP A 100 15.54 -14.78 4.69
CA TRP A 100 15.36 -14.35 3.30
C TRP A 100 16.47 -13.39 2.83
N GLY A 101 17.05 -12.58 3.72
CA GLY A 101 18.18 -11.70 3.40
C GLY A 101 19.52 -12.42 3.27
N LEU A 102 19.63 -13.64 3.82
CA LEU A 102 20.84 -14.47 3.75
C LEU A 102 20.89 -15.34 2.48
N GLN A 103 19.75 -15.57 1.81
CA GLN A 103 19.68 -16.34 0.55
C GLN A 103 19.96 -15.51 -0.72
N MET A 104 20.06 -14.17 -0.60
CA MET A 104 20.40 -13.26 -1.70
C MET A 104 21.90 -12.88 -1.74
N ARG A 105 22.72 -13.38 -0.80
CA ARG A 105 24.20 -13.32 -0.87
C ARG A 105 24.72 -14.64 -1.42
#